data_AF-A0A7S1BFT6-F1
#
_entry.id   AF-A0A7S1BFT6-F1
#
_cell.length_a   1.000
_cell.length_b   1.000
_cell.length_c   1.000
_cell.angle_alpha   90.00
_cell.angle_beta   90.00
_cell.angle_gamma   90.00
#
_symmetry.space_group_name_H-M   'P 1'
#
loop_
_entity.id
_entity.type
_entity.pdbx_description
1 polymer ?
#
loop_
_entity_poly.entity_id
_entity_poly.type
_entity_poly.pdbx_seq_one_letter_code
_entity_poly.pdbx_strand_id
1 'polypeptide(L)'
;MAPSKNITKLYLHAPSGPTSQNHPGPCLSLSKLSSLLRCSSILPLDVVSIVPIHSPPSSADECVLSRTSSPVLYAADDTAVGGGGGNVLLKAVALMASVDITGEVEEWLEFEENVVVPALILGQGGGKAGDAALKILESKVKEVIKKGNYLVGESMTLADIALVTTLSIALSVTPSLSLGPSIKSYLAGHSSSLSSGDLSHLLPGPPLSTLSLSDAVSKVFASALELAFPQVESFGIKVDAKRCTNLKFGDYQCNNAMVLFKKLKESGNTSLKSPQNVAQQILQAVDTSNPVLDQLAVTGPGFIMCRIRGSFLSSRAQRIAQEGKVSPPVSSTEKRVVVDFSSPNIAKEMHVGHLRSTIIGESVCRILEYCGSKVMRVNHVGDWGTQFGMLIQYLKEEYPNFETDQPNITDLTMFYKNAKERFDKDADFKKISQLNVVALQSGDPTCLNIWKILCDISRIEFQKVYKRLDVSVEECGESFYNDKIAPVIKEFEEKKLISVSFEVNLCLLPGHTHICFMTKNEFVACLKRLRKEEQNVYL
;
A
#
# COMPACT_ATOMS: atom_id res chain seq x y z
N MET A 1 4.83 -21.15 15.85
CA MET A 1 4.10 -20.59 14.70
C MET A 1 5.03 -20.65 13.50
N ALA A 2 4.78 -21.55 12.56
CA ALA A 2 5.58 -21.68 11.34
C ALA A 2 5.34 -20.44 10.44
N PRO A 3 6.33 -20.00 9.64
CA PRO A 3 6.17 -18.84 8.77
C PRO A 3 5.09 -19.12 7.72
N SER A 4 4.17 -18.18 7.54
CA SER A 4 3.16 -18.22 6.49
C SER A 4 3.86 -18.30 5.13
N LYS A 5 3.83 -19.47 4.49
CA LYS A 5 4.31 -19.61 3.10
C LYS A 5 3.41 -18.77 2.21
N ASN A 6 3.96 -17.70 1.61
CA ASN A 6 3.26 -16.91 0.61
C ASN A 6 2.98 -17.79 -0.62
N ILE A 7 1.72 -17.82 -1.05
CA ILE A 7 1.26 -18.62 -2.20
C ILE A 7 1.00 -17.68 -3.37
N THR A 8 1.53 -18.00 -4.56
CA THR A 8 1.46 -17.13 -5.76
C THR A 8 0.81 -17.79 -6.97
N LYS A 9 0.35 -19.06 -6.91
CA LYS A 9 -0.26 -19.77 -8.04
C LYS A 9 -1.29 -20.84 -7.60
N LEU A 10 -2.33 -21.07 -8.41
CA LEU A 10 -3.33 -22.15 -8.24
C LEU A 10 -3.45 -22.96 -9.54
N TYR A 11 -3.13 -24.26 -9.50
CA TYR A 11 -3.21 -25.14 -10.67
C TYR A 11 -4.43 -26.07 -10.58
N LEU A 12 -5.36 -25.96 -11.53
CA LEU A 12 -6.56 -26.82 -11.60
C LEU A 12 -6.43 -27.80 -12.78
N HIS A 13 -6.56 -29.10 -12.52
CA HIS A 13 -6.51 -30.12 -13.58
C HIS A 13 -7.84 -30.15 -14.35
N ALA A 14 -7.80 -29.94 -15.68
CA ALA A 14 -8.92 -30.28 -16.56
C ALA A 14 -8.80 -31.76 -16.97
N PRO A 15 -9.86 -32.59 -16.87
CA PRO A 15 -9.82 -33.91 -17.45
C PRO A 15 -9.89 -33.78 -18.98
N SER A 16 -8.76 -34.06 -19.66
CA SER A 16 -8.75 -34.30 -21.10
C SER A 16 -9.12 -35.77 -21.35
N GLY A 17 -10.40 -36.03 -21.59
CA GLY A 17 -10.88 -37.29 -22.15
C GLY A 17 -11.72 -37.01 -23.41
N PRO A 18 -11.71 -37.89 -24.43
CA PRO A 18 -12.54 -37.71 -25.61
C PRO A 18 -14.01 -37.77 -25.19
N THR A 19 -14.78 -36.83 -25.70
CA THR A 19 -16.23 -36.73 -25.56
C THR A 19 -16.91 -38.04 -25.99
N SER A 20 -17.19 -38.95 -25.05
CA SER A 20 -18.23 -39.94 -25.25
C SER A 20 -19.55 -39.27 -24.90
N GLN A 21 -20.39 -39.06 -25.91
CA GLN A 21 -21.80 -38.71 -25.73
C GLN A 21 -22.46 -39.74 -24.82
N ASN A 22 -22.71 -39.36 -23.56
CA ASN A 22 -23.87 -39.73 -22.73
C ASN A 22 -23.53 -39.43 -21.26
N HIS A 23 -24.30 -38.51 -20.67
CA HIS A 23 -24.25 -37.96 -19.30
C HIS A 23 -23.38 -36.70 -19.08
N PRO A 24 -23.98 -35.49 -19.12
CA PRO A 24 -23.35 -34.30 -18.57
C PRO A 24 -23.56 -34.29 -17.04
N GLY A 25 -22.58 -34.75 -16.28
CA GLY A 25 -22.50 -34.42 -14.85
C GLY A 25 -22.06 -32.95 -14.67
N PRO A 26 -22.47 -32.26 -13.59
CA PRO A 26 -22.18 -30.84 -13.41
C PRO A 26 -20.73 -30.66 -12.96
N CYS A 27 -19.78 -30.69 -13.90
CA CYS A 27 -18.47 -30.12 -13.64
C CYS A 27 -18.63 -28.59 -13.65
N LEU A 28 -18.38 -27.94 -12.50
CA LEU A 28 -18.12 -26.50 -12.46
C LEU A 28 -17.04 -26.20 -13.51
N SER A 29 -17.42 -25.54 -14.61
CA SER A 29 -16.47 -25.29 -15.68
C SER A 29 -15.34 -24.39 -15.14
N LEU A 30 -14.10 -24.71 -15.49
CA LEU A 30 -12.91 -23.90 -15.14
C LEU A 30 -13.11 -22.42 -15.49
N SER A 31 -13.86 -22.14 -16.56
CA SER A 31 -14.28 -20.79 -16.93
C SER A 31 -15.16 -20.12 -15.88
N LYS A 32 -16.16 -20.81 -15.30
CA LYS A 32 -17.07 -20.25 -14.27
C LYS A 32 -16.35 -20.02 -12.94
N LEU A 33 -15.47 -20.94 -12.54
CA LEU A 33 -14.68 -20.82 -11.31
C LEU A 33 -13.61 -19.70 -11.42
N SER A 34 -13.00 -19.57 -12.61
CA SER A 34 -12.16 -18.42 -12.97
C SER A 34 -12.95 -17.10 -12.96
N SER A 35 -14.16 -17.06 -13.51
CA SER A 35 -15.02 -15.87 -13.49
C SER A 35 -15.41 -15.47 -12.08
N LEU A 36 -15.75 -16.42 -11.21
CA LEU A 36 -16.07 -16.19 -9.80
C LEU A 36 -14.89 -15.61 -9.02
N LEU A 37 -13.69 -16.18 -9.21
CA LEU A 37 -12.46 -15.69 -8.56
C LEU A 37 -12.01 -14.32 -9.09
N ARG A 38 -12.26 -14.01 -10.38
CA ARG A 38 -11.95 -12.70 -11.00
C ARG A 38 -12.98 -11.62 -10.69
N CYS A 39 -14.26 -11.97 -10.52
CA CYS A 39 -15.33 -11.04 -10.14
C CYS A 39 -15.30 -10.69 -8.65
N SER A 40 -14.81 -11.59 -7.80
CA SER A 40 -14.56 -11.28 -6.40
C SER A 40 -13.36 -10.33 -6.30
N SER A 41 -13.51 -9.20 -5.62
CA SER A 41 -12.45 -8.19 -5.41
C SER A 41 -11.33 -8.68 -4.47
N ILE A 42 -11.22 -10.00 -4.30
CA ILE A 42 -10.39 -10.72 -3.32
C ILE A 42 -8.92 -10.76 -3.74
N LEU A 43 -8.63 -10.63 -5.05
CA LEU A 43 -7.29 -10.87 -5.58
C LEU A 43 -6.74 -9.68 -6.38
N PRO A 44 -5.46 -9.29 -6.17
CA PRO A 44 -4.71 -8.61 -7.21
C PRO A 44 -4.63 -9.52 -8.44
N LEU A 45 -4.86 -8.95 -9.64
CA LEU A 45 -4.89 -9.65 -10.93
C LEU A 45 -3.64 -10.51 -11.22
N ASP A 46 -2.54 -10.29 -10.50
CA ASP A 46 -1.23 -10.88 -10.73
C ASP A 46 -0.92 -12.14 -9.88
N VAL A 47 -1.79 -12.53 -8.95
CA VAL A 47 -1.48 -13.57 -7.92
C VAL A 47 -2.05 -14.96 -8.26
N VAL A 48 -2.92 -15.11 -9.26
CA VAL A 48 -3.52 -16.42 -9.58
C VAL A 48 -3.49 -16.69 -11.08
N SER A 49 -2.46 -17.42 -11.52
CA SER A 49 -2.44 -18.04 -12.85
C SER A 49 -3.11 -19.41 -12.80
N ILE A 50 -4.30 -19.54 -13.41
CA ILE A 50 -4.95 -20.83 -13.65
C ILE A 50 -4.35 -21.42 -14.93
N VAL A 51 -3.45 -22.39 -14.78
CA VAL A 51 -2.74 -23.00 -15.92
C VAL A 51 -3.31 -24.39 -16.22
N PRO A 52 -3.77 -24.67 -17.45
CA PRO A 52 -4.06 -26.03 -17.89
C PRO A 52 -2.75 -26.81 -18.00
N ILE A 53 -2.61 -27.92 -17.29
CA ILE A 53 -1.43 -28.79 -17.45
C ILE A 53 -1.55 -29.50 -18.80
N HIS A 54 -0.69 -29.15 -19.75
CA HIS A 54 -0.56 -29.88 -21.02
C HIS A 54 0.68 -30.79 -21.10
N SER A 55 1.53 -30.86 -20.07
CA SER A 55 2.60 -31.87 -19.89
C SER A 55 3.17 -31.82 -18.46
N PRO A 56 3.63 -32.93 -17.87
CA PRO A 56 4.17 -32.96 -16.50
C PRO A 56 5.56 -32.28 -16.40
N PRO A 57 5.94 -31.75 -15.21
CA PRO A 57 7.25 -31.12 -15.01
C PRO A 57 8.39 -32.15 -15.02
N SER A 58 9.59 -31.69 -15.41
CA SER A 58 10.73 -32.50 -15.85
C SER A 58 11.74 -32.93 -14.77
N SER A 59 11.37 -32.96 -13.49
CA SER A 59 12.29 -33.40 -12.43
C SER A 59 11.66 -34.55 -11.64
N ALA A 60 12.21 -35.74 -11.86
CA ALA A 60 11.97 -36.92 -11.05
C ALA A 60 12.69 -36.72 -9.71
N ASP A 61 11.94 -36.41 -8.66
CA ASP A 61 12.11 -36.93 -7.30
C ASP A 61 10.98 -36.35 -6.44
N GLU A 62 10.31 -37.22 -5.68
CA GLU A 62 9.05 -37.02 -4.92
C GLU A 62 7.74 -37.00 -5.74
N CYS A 63 7.51 -38.07 -6.51
CA CYS A 63 6.19 -38.41 -7.05
C CYS A 63 5.60 -39.62 -6.28
N VAL A 64 4.93 -39.36 -5.16
CA VAL A 64 4.07 -40.36 -4.49
C VAL A 64 2.75 -39.67 -4.12
N LEU A 65 1.66 -40.24 -4.64
CA LEU A 65 0.24 -39.83 -4.60
C LEU A 65 -0.15 -38.83 -5.72
N SER A 66 -0.94 -39.16 -6.74
CA SER A 66 -1.66 -40.37 -7.13
C SER A 66 -2.17 -40.13 -8.58
N ARG A 67 -2.58 -41.19 -9.28
CA ARG A 67 -3.23 -41.10 -10.60
C ARG A 67 -4.62 -40.46 -10.51
N THR A 68 -4.72 -39.17 -10.20
CA THR A 68 -6.02 -38.51 -9.97
C THR A 68 -6.16 -37.22 -10.76
N SER A 69 -7.28 -37.13 -11.48
CA SER A 69 -7.87 -35.98 -12.16
C SER A 69 -8.35 -34.87 -11.19
N SER A 70 -7.58 -34.57 -10.14
CA SER A 70 -7.98 -33.67 -9.05
C SER A 70 -7.11 -32.40 -8.97
N PRO A 71 -7.65 -31.26 -8.53
CA PRO A 71 -6.90 -30.00 -8.38
C PRO A 71 -5.86 -30.05 -7.25
N VAL A 72 -4.74 -29.32 -7.38
CA VAL A 72 -3.60 -29.32 -6.43
C VAL A 72 -3.11 -27.88 -6.20
N LEU A 73 -2.79 -27.54 -4.95
CA LEU A 73 -2.36 -26.19 -4.56
C LEU A 73 -0.83 -26.15 -4.38
N TYR A 74 -0.16 -25.10 -4.86
CA TYR A 74 1.31 -24.97 -4.83
C TYR A 74 1.73 -23.61 -4.24
N ALA A 75 2.78 -23.58 -3.41
CA ALA A 75 3.33 -22.35 -2.82
C ALA A 75 4.25 -21.60 -3.79
N ALA A 76 4.73 -20.40 -3.41
CA ALA A 76 5.59 -19.57 -4.26
C ALA A 76 6.95 -20.19 -4.62
N ASP A 77 7.36 -21.23 -3.89
CA ASP A 77 8.53 -22.07 -4.14
C ASP A 77 8.21 -23.31 -5.01
N ASP A 78 7.02 -23.34 -5.63
CA ASP A 78 6.45 -24.47 -6.38
C ASP A 78 6.37 -25.77 -5.55
N THR A 79 6.34 -25.68 -4.21
CA THR A 79 6.06 -26.84 -3.34
C THR A 79 4.56 -27.11 -3.25
N ALA A 80 4.14 -28.38 -3.37
CA ALA A 80 2.73 -28.76 -3.22
C ALA A 80 2.27 -28.56 -1.76
N VAL A 81 1.19 -27.80 -1.57
CA VAL A 81 0.64 -27.41 -0.26
C VAL A 81 -0.59 -28.24 0.11
N GLY A 82 -1.13 -29.05 -0.82
CA GLY A 82 -2.21 -30.00 -0.54
C GLY A 82 -2.77 -30.72 -1.77
N GLY A 83 -3.25 -31.96 -1.59
CA GLY A 83 -3.77 -32.87 -2.62
C GLY A 83 -5.30 -32.97 -2.69
N GLY A 84 -5.78 -33.50 -3.83
CA GLY A 84 -7.14 -33.43 -4.40
C GLY A 84 -8.39 -33.56 -3.52
N GLY A 85 -9.47 -32.90 -3.97
CA GLY A 85 -10.81 -32.91 -3.34
C GLY A 85 -11.43 -31.50 -3.28
N GLY A 86 -12.58 -31.38 -2.60
CA GLY A 86 -13.23 -30.12 -2.21
C GLY A 86 -12.45 -29.38 -1.12
N ASN A 87 -11.67 -30.11 -0.33
CA ASN A 87 -10.70 -29.61 0.65
C ASN A 87 -9.67 -28.62 0.07
N VAL A 88 -9.27 -28.81 -1.20
CA VAL A 88 -8.37 -27.87 -1.88
C VAL A 88 -9.07 -26.53 -2.12
N LEU A 89 -10.38 -26.55 -2.42
CA LEU A 89 -11.18 -25.35 -2.62
C LEU A 89 -11.44 -24.60 -1.31
N LEU A 90 -11.76 -25.34 -0.22
CA LEU A 90 -11.92 -24.81 1.13
C LEU A 90 -10.64 -24.13 1.63
N LYS A 91 -9.50 -24.84 1.55
CA LYS A 91 -8.19 -24.30 1.94
C LYS A 91 -7.82 -23.10 1.06
N ALA A 92 -8.02 -23.20 -0.26
CA ALA A 92 -7.78 -22.10 -1.20
C ALA A 92 -8.59 -20.84 -0.83
N VAL A 93 -9.90 -20.97 -0.62
CA VAL A 93 -10.79 -19.84 -0.31
C VAL A 93 -10.46 -19.25 1.06
N ALA A 94 -10.21 -20.07 2.08
CA ALA A 94 -9.96 -19.57 3.43
C ALA A 94 -8.57 -18.91 3.58
N LEU A 95 -7.53 -19.48 2.95
CA LEU A 95 -6.21 -18.85 2.85
C LEU A 95 -6.26 -17.56 2.01
N MET A 96 -6.99 -17.54 0.88
CA MET A 96 -7.13 -16.35 0.04
C MET A 96 -7.97 -15.24 0.69
N ALA A 97 -8.87 -15.59 1.60
CA ALA A 97 -9.73 -14.65 2.30
C ALA A 97 -9.16 -14.14 3.65
N SER A 98 -7.99 -14.63 4.08
CA SER A 98 -7.41 -14.36 5.41
C SER A 98 -8.40 -14.61 6.55
N VAL A 99 -9.26 -15.61 6.38
CA VAL A 99 -10.23 -16.05 7.41
C VAL A 99 -9.54 -17.11 8.26
N ASP A 100 -9.64 -16.97 9.59
CA ASP A 100 -9.14 -17.98 10.51
C ASP A 100 -9.94 -19.28 10.32
N ILE A 101 -9.26 -20.37 9.95
CA ILE A 101 -9.87 -21.66 9.56
C ILE A 101 -10.33 -22.46 10.80
N THR A 102 -10.06 -21.95 12.01
CA THR A 102 -10.30 -22.64 13.27
C THR A 102 -11.80 -22.84 13.56
N GLY A 103 -12.14 -23.98 14.18
CA GLY A 103 -13.50 -24.28 14.65
C GLY A 103 -14.27 -25.19 13.69
N GLU A 104 -15.51 -24.86 13.38
CA GLU A 104 -16.43 -25.72 12.60
C GLU A 104 -15.90 -26.09 11.20
N VAL A 105 -15.11 -25.23 10.56
CA VAL A 105 -14.55 -25.49 9.22
C VAL A 105 -13.46 -26.56 9.26
N GLU A 106 -12.64 -26.59 10.31
CA GLU A 106 -11.61 -27.61 10.52
C GLU A 106 -12.22 -29.00 10.73
N GLU A 107 -13.32 -29.08 11.49
CA GLU A 107 -14.10 -30.32 11.64
C GLU A 107 -14.63 -30.85 10.31
N TRP A 108 -15.04 -29.97 9.38
CA TRP A 108 -15.49 -30.37 8.04
C TRP A 108 -14.35 -30.80 7.12
N LEU A 109 -13.19 -30.14 7.20
CA LEU A 109 -11.98 -30.56 6.49
C LEU A 109 -11.57 -31.98 6.93
N GLU A 110 -11.59 -32.22 8.25
CA GLU A 110 -11.32 -33.54 8.83
C GLU A 110 -12.38 -34.57 8.43
N PHE A 111 -13.66 -34.18 8.38
CA PHE A 111 -14.74 -35.05 7.94
C PHE A 111 -14.58 -35.46 6.46
N GLU A 112 -14.25 -34.53 5.58
CA GLU A 112 -14.00 -34.84 4.17
C GLU A 112 -12.80 -35.79 4.02
N GLU A 113 -11.68 -35.46 4.67
CA GLU A 113 -10.41 -36.18 4.54
C GLU A 113 -10.45 -37.58 5.14
N ASN A 114 -11.07 -37.73 6.32
CA ASN A 114 -11.02 -38.97 7.09
C ASN A 114 -12.28 -39.84 6.92
N VAL A 115 -13.38 -39.30 6.39
CA VAL A 115 -14.65 -40.04 6.27
C VAL A 115 -15.14 -40.11 4.83
N VAL A 116 -15.27 -38.97 4.16
CA VAL A 116 -15.89 -38.91 2.82
C VAL A 116 -14.98 -39.57 1.78
N VAL A 117 -13.73 -39.10 1.67
CA VAL A 117 -12.79 -39.62 0.66
C VAL A 117 -12.49 -41.12 0.86
N PRO A 118 -12.19 -41.62 2.07
CA PRO A 118 -11.94 -43.04 2.28
C PRO A 118 -13.16 -43.92 1.96
N ALA A 119 -14.38 -43.47 2.31
CA ALA A 119 -15.60 -44.21 2.01
C ALA A 119 -15.87 -44.30 0.49
N LEU A 120 -15.55 -43.24 -0.25
CA LEU A 120 -15.67 -43.23 -1.72
C LEU A 120 -14.63 -44.14 -2.37
N ILE A 121 -13.38 -44.11 -1.92
CA ILE A 121 -12.31 -45.00 -2.40
C ILE A 121 -12.67 -46.47 -2.16
N LEU A 122 -13.12 -46.81 -0.96
CA LEU A 122 -13.55 -48.18 -0.63
C LEU A 122 -14.80 -48.58 -1.42
N GLY A 123 -15.74 -47.66 -1.63
CA GLY A 123 -16.93 -47.87 -2.45
C GLY A 123 -16.60 -48.15 -3.93
N GLN A 124 -15.58 -47.49 -4.48
CA GLN A 124 -15.09 -47.75 -5.84
C GLN A 124 -14.49 -49.16 -5.99
N GLY A 125 -13.86 -49.68 -4.93
CA GLY A 125 -13.32 -51.05 -4.91
C GLY A 125 -14.39 -52.15 -4.84
N GLY A 126 -15.64 -51.81 -4.49
CA GLY A 126 -16.77 -52.73 -4.39
C GLY A 126 -16.69 -53.74 -3.24
N GLY A 127 -17.70 -54.62 -3.16
CA GLY A 127 -17.78 -55.69 -2.15
C GLY A 127 -18.31 -55.25 -0.78
N LYS A 128 -18.43 -56.20 0.15
CA LYS A 128 -19.10 -56.00 1.46
C LYS A 128 -18.50 -54.85 2.29
N ALA A 129 -17.19 -54.63 2.19
CA ALA A 129 -16.50 -53.56 2.90
C ALA A 129 -16.80 -52.17 2.29
N GLY A 130 -16.82 -52.06 0.96
CA GLY A 130 -17.23 -50.83 0.26
C GLY A 130 -18.69 -50.48 0.51
N ASP A 131 -19.59 -51.46 0.46
CA ASP A 131 -21.01 -51.28 0.74
C ASP A 131 -21.27 -50.82 2.18
N ALA A 132 -20.49 -51.35 3.14
CA ALA A 132 -20.56 -50.92 4.54
C ALA A 132 -20.06 -49.48 4.72
N ALA A 133 -18.95 -49.11 4.07
CA ALA A 133 -18.40 -47.76 4.12
C ALA A 133 -19.36 -46.72 3.54
N LEU A 134 -19.99 -47.01 2.40
CA LEU A 134 -20.99 -46.13 1.77
C LEU A 134 -22.25 -45.99 2.62
N LYS A 135 -22.69 -47.05 3.31
CA LYS A 135 -23.81 -46.97 4.27
C LYS A 135 -23.49 -46.11 5.50
N ILE A 136 -22.26 -46.17 5.99
CA ILE A 136 -21.82 -45.32 7.11
C ILE A 136 -21.78 -43.86 6.66
N LEU A 137 -21.24 -43.58 5.47
CA LEU A 137 -21.22 -42.24 4.89
C LEU A 137 -22.65 -41.67 4.75
N GLU A 138 -23.58 -42.46 4.21
CA GLU A 138 -25.00 -42.10 4.09
C GLU A 138 -25.63 -41.76 5.44
N SER A 139 -25.37 -42.57 6.48
CA SER A 139 -25.90 -42.31 7.82
C SER A 139 -25.36 -41.00 8.41
N LYS A 140 -24.06 -40.74 8.25
CA LYS A 140 -23.41 -39.52 8.77
C LYS A 140 -23.93 -38.27 8.03
N VAL A 141 -24.01 -38.30 6.71
CA VAL A 141 -24.58 -37.19 5.92
C VAL A 141 -26.03 -36.92 6.31
N LYS A 142 -26.83 -37.97 6.53
CA LYS A 142 -28.23 -37.85 6.98
C LYS A 142 -28.39 -37.25 8.36
N GLU A 143 -27.48 -37.55 9.29
CA GLU A 143 -27.47 -36.97 10.63
C GLU A 143 -27.17 -35.47 10.60
N VAL A 144 -26.25 -35.06 9.73
CA VAL A 144 -25.90 -33.65 9.54
C VAL A 144 -27.05 -32.87 8.92
N ILE A 145 -27.67 -33.39 7.84
CA ILE A 145 -28.81 -32.74 7.15
C ILE A 145 -30.06 -32.67 8.05
N LYS A 146 -30.19 -33.51 9.09
CA LYS A 146 -31.35 -33.38 10.01
C LYS A 146 -31.39 -32.03 10.74
N LYS A 147 -30.28 -31.28 10.79
CA LYS A 147 -30.21 -29.94 11.37
C LYS A 147 -30.70 -28.83 10.41
N GLY A 148 -30.90 -29.12 9.11
CA GLY A 148 -31.35 -28.17 8.09
C GLY A 148 -31.09 -28.67 6.66
N ASN A 149 -31.58 -27.97 5.63
CA ASN A 149 -31.31 -28.36 4.22
C ASN A 149 -29.83 -28.23 3.82
N TYR A 150 -29.03 -27.58 4.65
CA TYR A 150 -27.60 -27.32 4.50
C TYR A 150 -26.83 -27.98 5.65
N LEU A 151 -25.54 -28.26 5.43
CA LEU A 151 -24.67 -28.87 6.44
C LEU A 151 -24.50 -27.97 7.67
N VAL A 152 -24.58 -26.65 7.48
CA VAL A 152 -24.49 -25.65 8.54
C VAL A 152 -25.58 -24.59 8.34
N GLY A 153 -26.35 -24.33 9.41
CA GLY A 153 -27.37 -23.27 9.42
C GLY A 153 -28.52 -23.48 8.41
N GLU A 154 -29.11 -22.36 7.97
CA GLU A 154 -30.26 -22.33 7.06
C GLU A 154 -29.91 -21.89 5.63
N SER A 155 -28.62 -21.73 5.31
CA SER A 155 -28.14 -21.27 3.99
C SER A 155 -26.88 -22.03 3.53
N MET A 156 -26.63 -22.06 2.22
CA MET A 156 -25.47 -22.73 1.63
C MET A 156 -24.15 -22.20 2.22
N THR A 157 -23.22 -23.10 2.54
CA THR A 157 -21.91 -22.81 3.14
C THR A 157 -20.75 -23.37 2.29
N LEU A 158 -19.50 -23.00 2.63
CA LEU A 158 -18.31 -23.56 1.96
C LEU A 158 -18.19 -25.08 2.18
N ALA A 159 -18.65 -25.59 3.32
CA ALA A 159 -18.70 -27.03 3.59
C ALA A 159 -19.66 -27.75 2.63
N ASP A 160 -20.83 -27.16 2.35
CA ASP A 160 -21.80 -27.70 1.38
C ASP A 160 -21.19 -27.81 -0.02
N ILE A 161 -20.45 -26.78 -0.43
CA ILE A 161 -19.79 -26.73 -1.73
C ILE A 161 -18.70 -27.80 -1.84
N ALA A 162 -17.85 -27.92 -0.82
CA ALA A 162 -16.79 -28.92 -0.84
C ALA A 162 -17.35 -30.34 -0.89
N LEU A 163 -18.33 -30.66 -0.04
CA LEU A 163 -18.95 -31.98 -0.02
C LEU A 163 -19.61 -32.31 -1.37
N VAL A 164 -20.40 -31.39 -1.93
CA VAL A 164 -21.06 -31.59 -3.23
C VAL A 164 -20.04 -31.75 -4.35
N THR A 165 -18.96 -30.96 -4.32
CA THR A 165 -17.89 -31.05 -5.32
C THR A 165 -17.15 -32.39 -5.24
N THR A 166 -16.75 -32.82 -4.05
CA THR A 166 -16.05 -34.09 -3.83
C THR A 166 -16.88 -35.30 -4.26
N LEU A 167 -18.16 -35.31 -3.90
CA LEU A 167 -19.10 -36.37 -4.32
C LEU A 167 -19.35 -36.36 -5.84
N SER A 168 -19.46 -35.18 -6.45
CA SER A 168 -19.65 -35.04 -7.90
C SER A 168 -18.42 -35.51 -8.69
N ILE A 169 -17.21 -35.23 -8.19
CA ILE A 169 -15.96 -35.74 -8.77
C ILE A 169 -15.90 -37.27 -8.65
N ALA A 170 -16.26 -37.84 -7.51
CA ALA A 170 -16.26 -39.29 -7.34
C ALA A 170 -17.22 -40.00 -8.30
N LEU A 171 -18.40 -39.42 -8.55
CA LEU A 171 -19.38 -39.94 -9.52
C LEU A 171 -18.92 -39.78 -10.97
N SER A 172 -18.18 -38.72 -11.31
CA SER A 172 -17.64 -38.53 -12.67
C SER A 172 -16.51 -39.51 -12.98
N VAL A 173 -15.70 -39.85 -11.97
CA VAL A 173 -14.63 -40.85 -12.08
C VAL A 173 -15.19 -42.28 -12.06
N THR A 174 -16.25 -42.54 -11.29
CA THR A 174 -16.87 -43.87 -11.19
C THR A 174 -18.40 -43.78 -11.26
N PRO A 175 -18.98 -43.77 -12.47
CA PRO A 175 -20.43 -43.64 -12.67
C PRO A 175 -21.25 -44.80 -12.09
N SER A 176 -20.62 -45.97 -11.88
CA SER A 176 -21.24 -47.16 -11.28
C SER A 176 -21.31 -47.11 -9.75
N LEU A 177 -20.78 -46.07 -9.10
CA LEU A 177 -20.77 -45.92 -7.65
C LEU A 177 -22.21 -45.72 -7.11
N SER A 178 -22.70 -46.69 -6.34
CA SER A 178 -24.06 -46.67 -5.81
C SER A 178 -24.15 -45.89 -4.50
N LEU A 179 -24.36 -44.57 -4.62
CA LEU A 179 -24.62 -43.71 -3.46
C LEU A 179 -26.06 -43.91 -2.93
N GLY A 180 -26.24 -43.71 -1.63
CA GLY A 180 -27.53 -43.81 -0.98
C GLY A 180 -28.50 -42.66 -1.37
N PRO A 181 -29.81 -42.83 -1.08
CA PRO A 181 -30.85 -41.91 -1.53
C PRO A 181 -30.77 -40.50 -0.92
N SER A 182 -30.31 -40.36 0.33
CA SER A 182 -30.13 -39.05 0.98
C SER A 182 -28.97 -38.27 0.35
N ILE A 183 -27.83 -38.92 0.08
CA ILE A 183 -26.72 -38.28 -0.63
C ILE A 183 -27.14 -37.86 -2.05
N LYS A 184 -27.87 -38.73 -2.78
CA LYS A 184 -28.39 -38.41 -4.12
C LYS A 184 -29.34 -37.22 -4.10
N SER A 185 -30.25 -37.15 -3.12
CA SER A 185 -31.18 -36.03 -2.96
C SER A 185 -30.44 -34.73 -2.62
N TYR A 186 -29.44 -34.80 -1.74
CA TYR A 186 -28.63 -33.66 -1.35
C TYR A 186 -27.82 -33.10 -2.53
N LEU A 187 -27.21 -33.96 -3.34
CA LEU A 187 -26.53 -33.59 -4.59
C LEU A 187 -27.49 -32.91 -5.57
N ALA A 188 -28.67 -33.50 -5.81
CA ALA A 188 -29.64 -32.96 -6.76
C ALA A 188 -30.12 -31.54 -6.35
N GLY A 189 -30.37 -31.31 -5.05
CA GLY A 189 -30.81 -30.01 -4.54
C GLY A 189 -29.77 -28.89 -4.62
N HIS A 190 -28.47 -29.23 -4.57
CA HIS A 190 -27.38 -28.25 -4.58
C HIS A 190 -26.75 -28.05 -5.96
N SER A 191 -26.86 -29.05 -6.86
CA SER A 191 -26.33 -28.98 -8.22
C SER A 191 -26.95 -27.84 -9.04
N SER A 192 -28.24 -27.54 -8.84
CA SER A 192 -28.91 -26.40 -9.46
C SER A 192 -28.40 -25.06 -8.94
N SER A 193 -28.17 -24.94 -7.63
CA SER A 193 -27.69 -23.71 -6.97
C SER A 193 -26.24 -23.37 -7.32
N LEU A 194 -25.40 -24.40 -7.52
CA LEU A 194 -24.02 -24.24 -8.00
C LEU A 194 -23.96 -23.83 -9.48
N SER A 195 -24.98 -24.17 -10.27
CA SER A 195 -25.04 -23.84 -11.69
C SER A 195 -25.47 -22.39 -11.96
N SER A 196 -26.22 -21.77 -11.03
CA SER A 196 -26.77 -20.41 -11.12
C SER A 196 -25.82 -19.30 -10.64
N GLY A 197 -24.64 -19.63 -10.12
CA GLY A 197 -23.53 -18.68 -9.95
C GLY A 197 -23.63 -17.70 -8.76
N ASP A 198 -24.61 -17.83 -7.88
CA ASP A 198 -24.73 -16.92 -6.73
C ASP A 198 -23.92 -17.41 -5.51
N LEU A 199 -22.59 -17.44 -5.69
CA LEU A 199 -21.62 -17.67 -4.60
C LEU A 199 -21.22 -16.36 -3.91
N SER A 200 -21.87 -15.24 -4.26
CA SER A 200 -21.55 -13.90 -3.79
C SER A 200 -21.72 -13.74 -2.27
N HIS A 201 -22.64 -14.50 -1.68
CA HIS A 201 -22.95 -14.52 -0.24
C HIS A 201 -21.96 -15.35 0.60
N LEU A 202 -21.12 -16.16 -0.03
CA LEU A 202 -20.24 -17.16 0.61
C LEU A 202 -18.79 -16.72 0.74
N LEU A 203 -18.41 -15.73 -0.05
CA LEU A 203 -17.13 -15.08 0.10
C LEU A 203 -17.29 -14.07 1.23
N PRO A 204 -16.33 -13.96 2.18
CA PRO A 204 -16.28 -12.79 3.02
C PRO A 204 -16.35 -11.61 2.06
N GLY A 205 -17.30 -10.70 2.32
CA GLY A 205 -17.53 -9.54 1.46
C GLY A 205 -16.18 -8.93 1.09
N PRO A 206 -16.03 -8.35 -0.12
CA PRO A 206 -14.74 -8.05 -0.74
C PRO A 206 -13.69 -7.70 0.32
N PRO A 207 -12.42 -8.20 0.26
CA PRO A 207 -11.40 -7.70 1.17
C PRO A 207 -11.51 -6.19 1.14
N LEU A 208 -11.18 -5.51 2.24
CA LEU A 208 -11.06 -4.06 2.23
C LEU A 208 -10.51 -3.74 0.85
N SER A 209 -11.31 -3.13 -0.02
CA SER A 209 -10.74 -2.63 -1.24
C SER A 209 -9.77 -1.66 -0.62
N THR A 210 -8.48 -2.01 -0.59
CA THR A 210 -7.51 -1.24 0.18
C THR A 210 -7.68 0.18 -0.31
N LEU A 211 -7.86 0.33 -1.62
CA LEU A 211 -8.57 1.37 -2.36
C LEU A 211 -9.49 2.29 -1.55
N SER A 212 -9.26 3.59 -1.73
CA SER A 212 -10.22 4.61 -1.31
C SER A 212 -11.56 4.42 -2.06
N LEU A 213 -12.64 5.04 -1.57
CA LEU A 213 -13.90 5.07 -2.31
C LEU A 213 -13.70 5.65 -3.71
N SER A 214 -12.85 6.68 -3.83
CA SER A 214 -12.50 7.29 -5.11
C SER A 214 -11.82 6.29 -6.05
N ASP A 215 -10.90 5.47 -5.54
CA ASP A 215 -10.21 4.47 -6.36
C ASP A 215 -11.14 3.34 -6.78
N ALA A 216 -12.03 2.90 -5.88
CA ALA A 216 -13.04 1.88 -6.20
C ALA A 216 -13.96 2.36 -7.34
N VAL A 217 -14.45 3.60 -7.25
CA VAL A 217 -15.26 4.22 -8.32
C VAL A 217 -14.45 4.38 -9.61
N SER A 218 -13.22 4.88 -9.53
CA SER A 218 -12.34 5.04 -10.68
C SER A 218 -12.06 3.72 -11.39
N LYS A 219 -11.89 2.61 -10.67
CA LYS A 219 -11.69 1.28 -11.30
C LYS A 219 -12.90 0.81 -12.09
N VAL A 220 -14.11 1.04 -11.58
CA VAL A 220 -15.34 0.70 -12.31
C VAL A 220 -15.41 1.48 -13.62
N PHE A 221 -15.13 2.78 -13.58
CA PHE A 221 -15.11 3.61 -14.79
C PHE A 221 -13.92 3.32 -15.71
N ALA A 222 -12.76 2.92 -15.18
CA ALA A 222 -11.61 2.48 -15.98
C ALA A 222 -11.98 1.30 -16.87
N SER A 223 -12.54 0.25 -16.26
CA SER A 223 -12.97 -0.95 -16.97
C SER A 223 -14.07 -0.62 -18.00
N ALA A 224 -15.06 0.19 -17.63
CA ALA A 224 -16.11 0.61 -18.57
C ALA A 224 -15.56 1.44 -19.75
N LEU A 225 -14.57 2.30 -19.51
CA LEU A 225 -13.93 3.10 -20.55
C LEU A 225 -13.14 2.23 -21.53
N GLU A 226 -12.34 1.28 -21.03
CA GLU A 226 -11.57 0.34 -21.87
C GLU A 226 -12.48 -0.56 -22.69
N LEU A 227 -13.59 -1.04 -22.10
CA LEU A 227 -14.58 -1.87 -22.79
C LEU A 227 -15.34 -1.10 -23.87
N ALA A 228 -15.77 0.14 -23.57
CA ALA A 228 -16.49 0.97 -24.54
C ALA A 228 -15.58 1.51 -25.64
N PHE A 229 -14.31 1.83 -25.30
CA PHE A 229 -13.36 2.50 -26.16
C PHE A 229 -11.94 1.94 -25.98
N PRO A 230 -11.58 0.84 -26.66
CA PRO A 230 -10.26 0.23 -26.53
C PRO A 230 -9.09 1.18 -26.85
N GLN A 231 -9.32 2.19 -27.68
CA GLN A 231 -8.33 3.23 -28.02
C GLN A 231 -8.12 4.30 -26.92
N VAL A 232 -8.81 4.24 -25.77
CA VAL A 232 -8.75 5.28 -24.73
C VAL A 232 -7.33 5.51 -24.20
N GLU A 233 -6.55 4.44 -24.05
CA GLU A 233 -5.16 4.49 -23.57
C GLU A 233 -4.24 5.17 -24.59
N SER A 234 -4.44 4.88 -25.88
CA SER A 234 -3.69 5.52 -26.97
C SER A 234 -3.92 7.04 -27.06
N PHE A 235 -5.06 7.53 -26.55
CA PHE A 235 -5.35 8.96 -26.43
C PHE A 235 -4.77 9.61 -25.17
N GLY A 236 -4.10 8.85 -24.30
CA GLY A 236 -3.55 9.34 -23.04
C GLY A 236 -4.63 9.81 -22.05
N ILE A 237 -5.86 9.34 -22.21
CA ILE A 237 -6.99 9.74 -21.35
C ILE A 237 -6.97 8.89 -20.08
N LYS A 238 -6.83 9.55 -18.94
CA LYS A 238 -6.98 8.93 -17.61
C LYS A 238 -8.42 9.06 -17.13
N VAL A 239 -8.86 8.13 -16.29
CA VAL A 239 -10.17 8.20 -15.63
C VAL A 239 -10.28 9.50 -14.81
N ASP A 240 -11.38 10.21 -15.00
CA ASP A 240 -11.72 11.44 -14.28
C ASP A 240 -13.03 11.24 -13.52
N ALA A 241 -12.96 10.42 -12.47
CA ALA A 241 -14.05 10.24 -11.52
C ALA A 241 -13.81 11.15 -10.30
N LYS A 242 -14.80 11.98 -9.95
CA LYS A 242 -14.72 12.93 -8.84
C LYS A 242 -15.95 12.86 -7.95
N ARG A 243 -15.80 13.25 -6.70
CA ARG A 243 -16.94 13.44 -5.80
C ARG A 243 -17.84 14.55 -6.33
N CYS A 244 -19.15 14.33 -6.32
CA CYS A 244 -20.11 15.36 -6.66
C CYS A 244 -20.11 16.47 -5.61
N THR A 245 -20.10 17.73 -6.04
CA THR A 245 -20.23 18.88 -5.13
C THR A 245 -21.64 18.95 -4.53
N ASN A 246 -22.66 18.53 -5.29
CA ASN A 246 -24.05 18.52 -4.87
C ASN A 246 -24.60 17.09 -4.86
N LEU A 247 -24.86 16.58 -3.65
CA LEU A 247 -25.31 15.21 -3.40
C LEU A 247 -26.69 14.87 -3.99
N LYS A 248 -27.48 15.88 -4.40
CA LYS A 248 -28.75 15.64 -5.11
C LYS A 248 -28.52 14.90 -6.43
N PHE A 249 -27.39 15.13 -7.10
CA PHE A 249 -27.09 14.54 -8.40
C PHE A 249 -26.41 13.18 -8.30
N GLY A 250 -25.80 12.84 -7.17
CA GLY A 250 -25.09 11.58 -6.94
C GLY A 250 -23.97 11.75 -5.92
N ASP A 251 -23.25 10.66 -5.63
CA ASP A 251 -22.08 10.68 -4.75
C ASP A 251 -20.81 11.02 -5.54
N TYR A 252 -20.69 10.45 -6.74
CA TYR A 252 -19.56 10.62 -7.65
C TYR A 252 -20.04 10.88 -9.08
N GLN A 253 -19.17 11.48 -9.88
CA GLN A 253 -19.38 11.75 -11.30
C GLN A 253 -18.14 11.35 -12.12
N CYS A 254 -18.36 10.81 -13.32
CA CYS A 254 -17.33 10.59 -14.32
C CYS A 254 -17.46 11.63 -15.45
N ASN A 255 -16.35 12.31 -15.76
CA ASN A 255 -16.31 13.43 -16.71
C ASN A 255 -15.63 13.09 -18.04
N ASN A 256 -15.21 11.84 -18.23
CA ASN A 256 -14.37 11.45 -19.36
C ASN A 256 -15.02 11.68 -20.74
N ALA A 257 -16.35 11.68 -20.82
CA ALA A 257 -17.07 11.73 -22.07
C ALA A 257 -16.74 12.96 -22.93
N MET A 258 -16.55 14.14 -22.32
CA MET A 258 -16.26 15.39 -23.05
C MET A 258 -14.85 15.38 -23.67
N VAL A 259 -13.85 14.96 -22.91
CA VAL A 259 -12.46 14.87 -23.39
C VAL A 259 -12.35 13.79 -24.47
N LEU A 260 -12.99 12.64 -24.23
CA LEU A 260 -13.01 11.54 -25.17
C LEU A 260 -13.73 11.89 -26.48
N PHE A 261 -14.87 12.58 -26.42
CA PHE A 261 -15.56 13.06 -27.61
C PHE A 261 -14.68 13.97 -28.47
N LYS A 262 -13.96 14.91 -27.86
CA LYS A 262 -13.02 15.79 -28.57
C LYS A 262 -11.92 14.97 -29.26
N LYS A 263 -11.34 13.99 -28.56
CA LYS A 263 -10.27 13.13 -29.10
C LYS A 263 -10.75 12.22 -30.23
N LEU A 264 -11.93 11.62 -30.10
CA LEU A 264 -12.54 10.82 -31.16
C LEU A 264 -12.81 11.64 -32.43
N LYS A 265 -13.25 12.90 -32.27
CA LYS A 265 -13.44 13.81 -33.40
C LYS A 265 -12.11 14.19 -34.06
N GLU A 266 -11.07 14.46 -33.28
CA GLU A 266 -9.71 14.73 -33.77
C GLU A 266 -9.13 13.54 -34.54
N SER A 267 -9.46 12.30 -34.13
CA SER A 267 -9.03 11.08 -34.82
C SER A 267 -9.89 10.71 -36.04
N GLY A 268 -10.79 11.59 -36.47
CA GLY A 268 -11.67 11.36 -37.63
C GLY A 268 -12.87 10.44 -37.38
N ASN A 269 -13.11 10.00 -36.13
CA ASN A 269 -14.26 9.18 -35.78
C ASN A 269 -15.51 10.06 -35.56
N THR A 270 -16.48 9.94 -36.48
CA THR A 270 -17.74 10.71 -36.48
C THR A 270 -18.97 9.87 -36.10
N SER A 271 -18.78 8.62 -35.68
CA SER A 271 -19.87 7.71 -35.33
C SER A 271 -20.72 8.21 -34.15
N LEU A 272 -20.10 8.92 -33.20
CA LEU A 272 -20.76 9.53 -32.06
C LEU A 272 -20.96 11.03 -32.30
N LYS A 273 -22.19 11.50 -32.15
CA LYS A 273 -22.61 12.86 -32.53
C LYS A 273 -22.52 13.89 -31.40
N SER A 274 -22.44 13.43 -30.15
CA SER A 274 -22.33 14.31 -28.98
C SER A 274 -21.57 13.65 -27.82
N PRO A 275 -21.02 14.42 -26.86
CA PRO A 275 -20.45 13.83 -25.65
C PRO A 275 -21.48 13.07 -24.80
N GLN A 276 -22.77 13.39 -24.90
CA GLN A 276 -23.83 12.59 -24.26
C GLN A 276 -23.90 11.18 -24.84
N ASN A 277 -23.72 11.00 -26.16
CA ASN A 277 -23.66 9.68 -26.78
C ASN A 277 -22.44 8.88 -26.29
N VAL A 278 -21.30 9.55 -26.14
CA VAL A 278 -20.10 8.93 -25.54
C VAL A 278 -20.38 8.49 -24.10
N ALA A 279 -20.97 9.37 -23.29
CA ALA A 279 -21.34 9.06 -21.92
C ALA A 279 -22.31 7.87 -21.81
N GLN A 280 -23.28 7.78 -22.72
CA GLN A 280 -24.22 6.65 -22.78
C GLN A 280 -23.52 5.33 -23.14
N GLN A 281 -22.54 5.35 -24.06
CA GLN A 281 -21.77 4.14 -24.38
C GLN A 281 -20.89 3.70 -23.20
N ILE A 282 -20.24 4.64 -22.50
CA ILE A 282 -19.50 4.31 -21.27
C ILE A 282 -20.46 3.69 -20.24
N LEU A 283 -21.64 4.30 -20.03
CA LEU A 283 -22.64 3.82 -19.10
C LEU A 283 -23.12 2.40 -19.43
N GLN A 284 -23.35 2.09 -20.71
CA GLN A 284 -23.74 0.75 -21.17
C GLN A 284 -22.65 -0.30 -20.98
N ALA A 285 -21.38 0.11 -20.96
CA ALA A 285 -20.25 -0.77 -20.72
C ALA A 285 -19.96 -0.98 -19.22
N VAL A 286 -20.65 -0.28 -18.31
CA VAL A 286 -20.54 -0.54 -16.87
C VAL A 286 -21.20 -1.88 -16.56
N ASP A 287 -20.45 -2.80 -15.95
CA ASP A 287 -20.97 -4.07 -15.49
C ASP A 287 -22.05 -3.87 -14.43
N THR A 288 -23.29 -4.26 -14.73
CA THR A 288 -24.44 -4.16 -13.80
C THR A 288 -24.27 -4.98 -12.52
N SER A 289 -23.42 -6.02 -12.54
CA SER A 289 -23.12 -6.85 -11.37
C SER A 289 -22.05 -6.24 -10.46
N ASN A 290 -21.46 -5.10 -10.84
CA ASN A 290 -20.42 -4.45 -10.03
C ASN A 290 -20.93 -4.16 -8.59
N PRO A 291 -20.10 -4.39 -7.56
CA PRO A 291 -20.54 -4.24 -6.18
C PRO A 291 -20.50 -2.79 -5.69
N VAL A 292 -19.93 -1.85 -6.45
CA VAL A 292 -19.54 -0.51 -5.95
C VAL A 292 -20.59 0.55 -6.25
N LEU A 293 -21.09 0.60 -7.48
CA LEU A 293 -21.96 1.65 -7.99
C LEU A 293 -23.41 1.20 -8.14
N ASP A 294 -24.31 2.15 -7.95
CA ASP A 294 -25.75 2.05 -8.16
C ASP A 294 -26.28 3.37 -8.75
N GLN A 295 -27.49 3.37 -9.31
CA GLN A 295 -28.19 4.54 -9.83
C GLN A 295 -27.33 5.44 -10.73
N LEU A 296 -26.77 4.85 -11.78
CA LEU A 296 -25.96 5.59 -12.75
C LEU A 296 -26.85 6.30 -13.78
N ALA A 297 -26.56 7.58 -14.05
CA ALA A 297 -27.32 8.37 -15.01
C ALA A 297 -26.44 9.38 -15.76
N VAL A 298 -26.65 9.51 -17.07
CA VAL A 298 -26.04 10.58 -17.87
C VAL A 298 -26.82 11.86 -17.68
N THR A 299 -26.14 12.95 -17.34
CA THR A 299 -26.73 14.28 -17.12
C THR A 299 -25.92 15.39 -17.80
N GLY A 300 -26.56 16.53 -18.03
CA GLY A 300 -25.92 17.72 -18.60
C GLY A 300 -25.24 17.42 -19.94
N PRO A 301 -24.02 17.95 -20.20
CA PRO A 301 -23.32 17.77 -21.47
C PRO A 301 -22.72 16.37 -21.70
N GLY A 302 -22.79 15.47 -20.71
CA GLY A 302 -22.15 14.15 -20.76
C GLY A 302 -21.54 13.68 -19.45
N PHE A 303 -21.99 14.22 -18.30
CA PHE A 303 -21.54 13.74 -17.00
C PHE A 303 -22.25 12.43 -16.66
N ILE A 304 -21.50 11.41 -16.24
CA ILE A 304 -22.08 10.17 -15.74
C ILE A 304 -22.12 10.27 -14.22
N MET A 305 -23.29 10.60 -13.67
CA MET A 305 -23.52 10.65 -12.23
C MET A 305 -23.77 9.24 -11.70
N CYS A 306 -23.32 8.97 -10.47
CA CYS A 306 -23.52 7.68 -9.83
C CYS A 306 -23.66 7.81 -8.32
N ARG A 307 -24.34 6.84 -7.71
CA ARG A 307 -24.37 6.65 -6.25
C ARG A 307 -23.55 5.42 -5.88
N ILE A 308 -23.00 5.42 -4.67
CA ILE A 308 -22.36 4.23 -4.14
C ILE A 308 -23.44 3.27 -3.65
N ARG A 309 -23.30 1.99 -3.96
CA ARG A 309 -24.23 0.94 -3.53
C ARG A 309 -24.26 0.87 -1.99
N GLY A 310 -25.46 0.87 -1.42
CA GLY A 310 -25.64 0.86 0.05
C GLY A 310 -25.01 -0.36 0.73
N SER A 311 -25.09 -1.54 0.11
CA SER A 311 -24.46 -2.76 0.62
C SER A 311 -22.93 -2.67 0.68
N PHE A 312 -22.30 -1.96 -0.26
CA PHE A 312 -20.86 -1.72 -0.26
C PHE A 312 -20.43 -0.83 0.91
N LEU A 313 -21.15 0.26 1.14
CA LEU A 313 -20.90 1.16 2.28
C LEU A 313 -21.14 0.45 3.62
N SER A 314 -22.25 -0.28 3.74
CA SER A 314 -22.61 -1.03 4.95
C SER A 314 -21.53 -2.07 5.29
N SER A 315 -21.07 -2.84 4.31
CA SER A 315 -20.01 -3.83 4.50
C SER A 315 -18.70 -3.18 4.98
N ARG A 316 -18.33 -2.03 4.40
CA ARG A 316 -17.11 -1.31 4.80
C ARG A 316 -17.22 -0.70 6.20
N ALA A 317 -18.39 -0.14 6.55
CA ALA A 317 -18.65 0.41 7.88
C ALA A 317 -18.66 -0.66 8.97
N GLN A 318 -19.32 -1.81 8.73
CA GLN A 318 -19.34 -2.94 9.65
C GLN A 318 -17.93 -3.45 9.93
N ARG A 319 -17.10 -3.55 8.90
CA ARG A 319 -15.70 -3.98 9.06
C ARG A 319 -14.87 -2.98 9.87
N ILE A 320 -15.00 -1.67 9.61
CA ILE A 320 -14.33 -0.64 10.45
C ILE A 320 -14.74 -0.78 11.92
N ALA A 321 -16.03 -1.06 12.17
CA ALA A 321 -16.51 -1.27 13.53
C ALA A 321 -15.93 -2.55 14.18
N GLN A 322 -15.68 -3.60 13.41
CA GLN A 322 -15.12 -4.87 13.89
C GLN A 322 -13.60 -4.81 14.10
N GLU A 323 -12.86 -4.25 13.14
CA GLU A 323 -11.39 -4.21 13.12
C GLU A 323 -10.82 -2.99 13.87
N GLY A 324 -11.65 -1.96 14.09
CA GLY A 324 -11.25 -0.73 14.76
C GLY A 324 -10.35 0.15 13.87
N LYS A 325 -9.03 0.07 14.08
CA LYS A 325 -8.06 0.89 13.33
C LYS A 325 -7.83 0.30 11.95
N VAL A 326 -8.63 0.74 10.97
CA VAL A 326 -8.42 0.38 9.57
C VAL A 326 -7.35 1.27 8.96
N SER A 327 -6.16 0.71 8.75
CA SER A 327 -5.10 1.37 7.99
C SER A 327 -5.61 1.78 6.61
N PRO A 328 -5.19 2.94 6.09
CA PRO A 328 -5.56 3.36 4.74
C PRO A 328 -4.96 2.37 3.72
N PRO A 329 -5.41 2.43 2.45
CA PRO A 329 -4.75 1.71 1.35
C PRO A 329 -3.25 1.87 1.43
N VAL A 330 -2.53 0.81 1.79
CA VAL A 330 -1.07 0.83 1.73
C VAL A 330 -0.70 0.70 0.25
N SER A 331 0.07 1.65 -0.27
CA SER A 331 0.67 1.51 -1.59
C SER A 331 1.50 0.23 -1.61
N SER A 332 1.45 -0.57 -2.67
CA SER A 332 2.23 -1.80 -2.81
C SER A 332 3.76 -1.62 -2.71
N THR A 333 4.24 -0.38 -2.60
CA THR A 333 5.65 -0.04 -2.45
C THR A 333 5.87 0.71 -1.13
N GLU A 334 6.64 0.11 -0.23
CA GLU A 334 7.11 0.78 0.98
C GLU A 334 8.01 1.96 0.57
N LYS A 335 7.59 3.18 0.89
CA LYS A 335 8.38 4.39 0.60
C LYS A 335 9.13 4.82 1.86
N ARG A 336 10.41 5.15 1.68
CA ARG A 336 11.20 5.88 2.69
C ARG A 336 11.02 7.37 2.46
N VAL A 337 10.56 8.10 3.47
CA VAL A 337 10.30 9.53 3.38
C VAL A 337 11.07 10.27 4.46
N VAL A 338 11.79 11.32 4.06
CA VAL A 338 12.44 12.25 4.98
C VAL A 338 11.59 13.49 5.10
N VAL A 339 11.29 13.90 6.32
CA VAL A 339 10.59 15.15 6.61
C VAL A 339 11.52 16.00 7.47
N ASP A 340 11.98 17.11 6.92
CA ASP A 340 12.77 18.12 7.64
C ASP A 340 11.82 19.19 8.20
N PHE A 341 11.85 19.38 9.51
CA PHE A 341 10.99 20.34 10.19
C PHE A 341 11.55 20.80 11.54
N SER A 342 10.86 21.76 12.16
CA SER A 342 11.28 22.50 13.36
C SER A 342 12.49 23.42 13.13
N SER A 343 13.66 22.84 12.87
CA SER A 343 14.91 23.52 12.47
C SER A 343 15.26 24.79 13.29
N PRO A 344 15.29 24.74 14.65
CA PRO A 344 15.66 25.88 15.47
C PRO A 344 17.17 26.16 15.40
N ASN A 345 17.55 27.40 15.70
CA ASN A 345 18.95 27.80 15.80
C ASN A 345 19.44 27.62 17.24
N ILE A 346 20.60 26.99 17.42
CA ILE A 346 21.26 26.86 18.73
C ILE A 346 21.59 28.26 19.28
N ALA A 347 21.51 28.43 20.60
CA ALA A 347 21.73 29.70 21.30
C ALA A 347 20.77 30.84 20.91
N LYS A 348 19.60 30.50 20.35
CA LYS A 348 18.47 31.42 20.15
C LYS A 348 17.18 30.80 20.64
N GLU A 349 16.24 31.64 21.06
CA GLU A 349 14.91 31.17 21.46
C GLU A 349 14.12 30.63 20.28
N MET A 350 13.40 29.53 20.53
CA MET A 350 12.39 29.05 19.59
C MET A 350 11.21 30.03 19.54
N HIS A 351 11.02 30.69 18.40
CA HIS A 351 9.84 31.53 18.16
C HIS A 351 8.70 30.79 17.43
N VAL A 352 7.54 31.45 17.32
CA VAL A 352 6.32 30.96 16.63
C VAL A 352 6.56 30.41 15.22
N GLY A 353 7.52 30.96 14.47
CA GLY A 353 7.93 30.40 13.17
C GLY A 353 8.37 28.93 13.24
N HIS A 354 9.24 28.56 14.20
CA HIS A 354 9.66 27.18 14.41
C HIS A 354 8.50 26.31 14.89
N LEU A 355 7.61 26.85 15.73
CA LEU A 355 6.43 26.14 16.21
C LEU A 355 5.49 25.72 15.07
N ARG A 356 5.24 26.62 14.11
CA ARG A 356 4.45 26.29 12.91
C ARG A 356 5.08 25.13 12.13
N SER A 357 6.39 25.20 11.88
CA SER A 357 7.13 24.12 11.21
C SER A 357 7.03 22.81 11.99
N THR A 358 7.20 22.87 13.32
CA THR A 358 7.12 21.74 14.25
C THR A 358 5.80 20.99 14.12
N ILE A 359 4.68 21.71 14.21
CA ILE A 359 3.34 21.11 14.18
C ILE A 359 3.00 20.53 12.80
N ILE A 360 3.30 21.28 11.74
CA ILE A 360 3.00 20.83 10.37
C ILE A 360 3.84 19.59 10.03
N GLY A 361 5.14 19.64 10.30
CA GLY A 361 6.06 18.53 10.03
C GLY A 361 5.67 17.26 10.77
N GLU A 362 5.41 17.36 12.08
CA GLU A 362 4.98 16.19 12.86
C GLU A 362 3.64 15.63 12.37
N SER A 363 2.68 16.49 12.04
CA SER A 363 1.40 16.04 11.48
C SER A 363 1.59 15.30 10.15
N VAL A 364 2.48 15.78 9.28
CA VAL A 364 2.80 15.11 8.01
C VAL A 364 3.46 13.76 8.27
N CYS A 365 4.39 13.68 9.22
CA CYS A 365 5.05 12.42 9.59
C CYS A 365 4.03 11.38 10.04
N ARG A 366 3.14 11.74 10.97
CA ARG A 366 2.10 10.84 11.48
C ARG A 366 1.14 10.37 10.38
N ILE A 367 0.76 11.24 9.44
CA ILE A 367 -0.08 10.87 8.30
C ILE A 367 0.65 9.88 7.38
N LEU A 368 1.92 10.12 7.08
CA LEU A 368 2.72 9.25 6.21
C LEU A 368 2.97 7.88 6.84
N GLU A 369 3.24 7.82 8.13
CA GLU A 369 3.36 6.57 8.89
C GLU A 369 2.04 5.83 8.96
N TYR A 370 0.93 6.54 9.21
CA TYR A 370 -0.40 5.96 9.13
C TYR A 370 -0.68 5.36 7.74
N CYS A 371 -0.14 5.97 6.68
CA CYS A 371 -0.17 5.46 5.32
C CYS A 371 0.83 4.34 5.01
N GLY A 372 1.58 3.84 6.01
CA GLY A 372 2.53 2.73 5.85
C GLY A 372 3.90 3.11 5.28
N SER A 373 4.25 4.41 5.25
CA SER A 373 5.59 4.84 4.85
C SER A 373 6.58 4.76 6.02
N LYS A 374 7.85 4.46 5.73
CA LYS A 374 8.95 4.57 6.70
C LYS A 374 9.45 6.01 6.76
N VAL A 375 9.09 6.74 7.81
CA VAL A 375 9.37 8.17 7.93
C VAL A 375 10.60 8.43 8.82
N MET A 376 11.51 9.27 8.33
CA MET A 376 12.61 9.83 9.11
C MET A 376 12.30 11.29 9.44
N ARG A 377 12.22 11.60 10.74
CA ARG A 377 11.91 12.93 11.27
C ARG A 377 13.20 13.68 11.50
N VAL A 378 13.59 14.52 10.56
CA VAL A 378 14.86 15.25 10.63
C VAL A 378 14.64 16.63 11.20
N ASN A 379 15.45 17.00 12.18
CA ASN A 379 15.54 18.34 12.72
C ASN A 379 16.87 18.96 12.30
N HIS A 380 16.82 19.79 11.26
CA HIS A 380 18.00 20.47 10.73
C HIS A 380 18.35 21.72 11.56
N VAL A 381 18.91 21.49 12.74
CA VAL A 381 19.25 22.59 13.67
C VAL A 381 20.40 23.45 13.14
N GLY A 382 20.30 24.77 13.39
CA GLY A 382 21.36 25.73 13.09
C GLY A 382 22.45 25.69 14.16
N ASP A 383 23.34 24.70 14.09
CA ASP A 383 24.39 24.42 15.07
C ASP A 383 25.81 24.70 14.57
N TRP A 384 26.00 25.30 13.38
CA TRP A 384 27.33 25.54 12.81
C TRP A 384 27.58 26.99 12.36
N GLY A 385 26.81 27.94 12.89
CA GLY A 385 26.87 29.35 12.51
C GLY A 385 28.04 30.15 13.12
N THR A 386 28.33 31.31 12.52
CA THR A 386 29.45 32.17 12.97
C THR A 386 29.29 32.75 14.38
N GLN A 387 28.07 32.74 14.92
CA GLN A 387 27.78 33.16 16.29
C GLN A 387 28.53 32.33 17.34
N PHE A 388 28.91 31.09 17.04
CA PHE A 388 29.62 30.25 18.02
C PHE A 388 30.98 30.83 18.39
N GLY A 389 31.64 31.59 17.52
CA GLY A 389 32.92 32.22 17.85
C GLY A 389 32.87 33.16 19.06
N MET A 390 31.82 34.00 19.12
CA MET A 390 31.63 34.91 20.26
C MET A 390 31.15 34.18 21.50
N LEU A 391 30.31 33.15 21.35
CA LEU A 391 29.83 32.35 22.48
C LEU A 391 30.97 31.54 23.12
N ILE A 392 31.85 30.97 22.30
CA ILE A 392 33.05 30.26 22.75
C ILE A 392 33.97 31.21 23.50
N GLN A 393 34.23 32.41 22.96
CA GLN A 393 35.09 33.38 23.64
C GLN A 393 34.50 33.82 24.98
N TYR A 394 33.20 34.12 24.98
CA TYR A 394 32.51 34.55 26.19
C TYR A 394 32.52 33.46 27.27
N LEU A 395 32.33 32.19 26.88
CA LEU A 395 32.39 31.07 27.82
C LEU A 395 33.79 30.90 28.42
N LYS A 396 34.86 31.03 27.62
CA LYS A 396 36.25 30.95 28.10
C LYS A 396 36.55 32.02 29.16
N GLU A 397 36.01 33.22 29.00
CA GLU A 397 36.25 34.35 29.92
C GLU A 397 35.43 34.21 31.21
N GLU A 398 34.13 33.88 31.11
CA GLU A 398 33.23 33.80 32.27
C GLU A 398 33.38 32.49 33.06
N TYR A 399 33.80 31.41 32.39
CA TYR A 399 33.95 30.07 32.97
C TYR A 399 35.33 29.49 32.64
N PRO A 400 36.43 30.05 33.19
CA PRO A 400 37.79 29.60 32.86
C PRO A 400 38.06 28.14 33.24
N ASN A 401 37.30 27.58 34.19
CA ASN A 401 37.42 26.20 34.66
C ASN A 401 36.34 25.26 34.10
N PHE A 402 35.73 25.58 32.94
CA PHE A 402 34.60 24.83 32.37
C PHE A 402 34.87 23.34 32.11
N GLU A 403 36.14 22.92 32.04
CA GLU A 403 36.55 21.52 31.86
C GLU A 403 36.39 20.69 33.14
N THR A 404 36.58 21.32 34.31
CA THR A 404 36.47 20.67 35.63
C THR A 404 35.16 20.95 36.33
N ASP A 405 34.55 22.10 36.06
CA ASP A 405 33.29 22.55 36.63
C ASP A 405 32.34 22.97 35.51
N GLN A 406 31.29 22.19 35.27
CA GLN A 406 30.41 22.45 34.15
C GLN A 406 29.66 23.78 34.33
N PRO A 407 29.66 24.65 33.31
CA PRO A 407 29.05 25.97 33.43
C PRO A 407 27.52 25.83 33.57
N ASN A 408 26.96 26.43 34.62
CA ASN A 408 25.52 26.44 34.87
C ASN A 408 24.84 27.61 34.12
N ILE A 409 24.70 27.47 32.81
CA ILE A 409 24.04 28.48 31.98
C ILE A 409 22.54 28.19 31.95
N THR A 410 21.79 28.86 32.83
CA THR A 410 20.33 28.70 32.93
C THR A 410 19.55 29.44 31.85
N ASP A 411 20.12 30.53 31.31
CA ASP A 411 19.50 31.35 30.27
C ASP A 411 20.50 31.62 29.13
N LEU A 412 20.41 30.78 28.10
CA LEU A 412 21.27 30.87 26.93
C LEU A 412 20.96 32.12 26.08
N THR A 413 19.75 32.66 26.17
CA THR A 413 19.35 33.90 25.49
C THR A 413 20.10 35.09 26.08
N MET A 414 20.16 35.16 27.41
CA MET A 414 20.91 36.20 28.10
C MET A 414 22.41 36.05 27.86
N PHE A 415 22.93 34.83 27.91
CA PHE A 415 24.32 34.52 27.57
C PHE A 415 24.68 35.01 26.15
N TYR A 416 23.81 34.74 25.16
CA TYR A 416 24.00 35.24 23.79
C TYR A 416 23.98 36.77 23.72
N LYS A 417 23.04 37.44 24.40
CA LYS A 417 22.95 38.91 24.42
C LYS A 417 24.22 39.55 24.99
N ASN A 418 24.73 39.02 26.09
CA ASN A 418 25.95 39.52 26.73
C ASN A 418 27.19 39.31 25.83
N ALA A 419 27.33 38.13 25.24
CA ALA A 419 28.40 37.84 24.27
C ALA A 419 28.32 38.78 23.05
N LYS A 420 27.11 39.04 22.56
CA LYS A 420 26.87 39.94 21.44
C LYS A 420 27.21 41.39 21.76
N GLU A 421 26.86 41.86 22.95
CA GLU A 421 27.21 43.21 23.41
C GLU A 421 28.73 43.39 23.49
N ARG A 422 29.45 42.40 24.05
CA ARG A 422 30.92 42.37 24.07
C ARG A 422 31.49 42.40 22.66
N PHE A 423 30.97 41.56 21.76
CA PHE A 423 31.39 41.50 20.36
C PHE A 423 31.24 42.83 19.61
N ASP A 424 30.23 43.62 19.93
CA ASP A 424 29.98 44.90 19.26
C ASP A 424 30.80 46.06 19.87
N LYS A 425 31.13 46.00 21.16
CA LYS A 425 31.83 47.08 21.89
C LYS A 425 33.34 46.90 22.03
N ASP A 426 33.84 45.66 22.03
CA ASP A 426 35.24 45.33 22.27
C ASP A 426 35.89 44.76 20.99
N ALA A 427 36.85 45.52 20.45
CA ALA A 427 37.56 45.17 19.22
C ALA A 427 38.46 43.94 19.37
N ASP A 428 39.06 43.74 20.53
CA ASP A 428 39.94 42.59 20.81
C ASP A 428 39.09 41.34 20.99
N PHE A 429 38.00 41.43 21.77
CA PHE A 429 37.04 40.33 21.90
C PHE A 429 36.48 39.90 20.54
N LYS A 430 36.14 40.87 19.67
CA LYS A 430 35.67 40.60 18.31
C LYS A 430 36.69 39.86 17.46
N LYS A 431 37.96 40.28 17.52
CA LYS A 431 39.07 39.64 16.78
C LYS A 431 39.27 38.20 17.25
N ILE A 432 39.30 37.96 18.56
CA ILE A 432 39.47 36.62 19.12
C ILE A 432 38.25 35.73 18.80
N SER A 433 37.04 36.29 18.87
CA SER A 433 35.81 35.58 18.49
C SER A 433 35.85 35.08 17.05
N GLN A 434 36.37 35.88 16.11
CA GLN A 434 36.54 35.47 14.72
C GLN A 434 37.57 34.35 14.57
N LEU A 435 38.67 34.40 15.33
CA LEU A 435 39.68 33.32 15.37
C LEU A 435 39.09 32.02 15.94
N ASN A 436 38.24 32.10 16.97
CA ASN A 436 37.55 30.93 17.52
C ASN A 436 36.60 30.27 16.52
N VAL A 437 35.98 31.02 15.58
CA VAL A 437 35.20 30.40 14.48
C VAL A 437 36.09 29.53 13.60
N VAL A 438 37.25 30.05 13.21
CA VAL A 438 38.21 29.30 12.38
C VAL A 438 38.72 28.09 13.15
N ALA A 439 39.06 28.26 14.44
CA ALA A 439 39.50 27.18 15.31
C ALA A 439 38.46 26.06 15.41
N LEU A 440 37.18 26.42 15.60
CA LEU A 440 36.06 25.46 15.62
C LEU A 440 35.96 24.70 14.28
N GLN A 441 36.01 25.42 13.16
CA GLN A 441 35.91 24.83 11.82
C GLN A 441 37.13 23.94 11.47
N SER A 442 38.31 24.25 12.01
CA SER A 442 39.51 23.42 11.88
C SER A 442 39.54 22.21 12.82
N GLY A 443 38.54 22.07 13.70
CA GLY A 443 38.42 20.95 14.63
C GLY A 443 39.28 21.08 15.89
N ASP A 444 39.55 22.30 16.37
CA ASP A 444 40.22 22.52 17.65
C ASP A 444 39.46 21.82 18.80
N PRO A 445 40.11 20.92 19.56
CA PRO A 445 39.43 20.14 20.60
C PRO A 445 38.74 20.99 21.67
N THR A 446 39.36 22.10 22.06
CA THR A 446 38.83 23.00 23.10
C THR A 446 37.57 23.71 22.61
N CYS A 447 37.61 24.28 21.41
CA CYS A 447 36.47 24.95 20.80
C CYS A 447 35.32 23.98 20.51
N LEU A 448 35.62 22.76 20.07
CA LEU A 448 34.62 21.71 19.89
C LEU A 448 33.97 21.28 21.21
N ASN A 449 34.73 21.20 22.29
CA ASN A 449 34.18 20.88 23.61
C ASN A 449 33.19 21.95 24.07
N ILE A 450 33.59 23.22 23.96
CA ILE A 450 32.71 24.35 24.33
C ILE A 450 31.46 24.40 23.44
N TRP A 451 31.62 24.18 22.13
CA TRP A 451 30.50 24.08 21.19
C TRP A 451 29.50 23.00 21.61
N LYS A 452 29.97 21.80 21.99
CA LYS A 452 29.11 20.70 22.47
C LYS A 452 28.31 21.13 23.70
N ILE A 453 28.95 21.75 24.69
CA ILE A 453 28.28 22.25 25.90
C ILE A 453 27.15 23.23 25.54
N LEU A 454 27.43 24.19 24.66
CA LEU A 454 26.43 25.17 24.21
C LEU A 454 25.25 24.53 23.45
N CYS A 455 25.54 23.52 22.61
CA CYS A 455 24.51 22.76 21.92
C CYS A 455 23.66 21.94 22.89
N ASP A 456 24.28 21.24 23.86
CA ASP A 456 23.58 20.40 24.83
C ASP A 456 22.61 21.21 25.70
N ILE A 457 22.99 22.41 26.11
CA ILE A 457 22.12 23.32 26.86
C ILE A 457 20.90 23.74 26.01
N SER A 458 21.10 24.06 24.72
CA SER A 458 19.98 24.36 23.82
C SER A 458 19.06 23.16 23.61
N ARG A 459 19.64 21.95 23.45
CA ARG A 459 18.89 20.71 23.26
C ARG A 459 17.96 20.42 24.44
N ILE A 460 18.42 20.66 25.67
CA ILE A 460 17.59 20.51 26.87
C ILE A 460 16.36 21.41 26.81
N GLU A 461 16.51 22.68 26.41
CA GLU A 461 15.38 23.60 26.28
C GLU A 461 14.43 23.22 25.14
N PHE A 462 14.96 22.85 23.96
CA PHE A 462 14.15 22.40 22.85
C PHE A 462 13.35 21.14 23.22
N GLN A 463 13.96 20.22 23.94
CA GLN A 463 13.31 18.98 24.37
C GLN A 463 12.12 19.22 25.30
N LYS A 464 12.14 20.28 26.13
CA LYS A 464 10.97 20.66 26.93
C LYS A 464 9.79 21.03 26.02
N VAL A 465 10.04 21.74 24.93
CA VAL A 465 9.01 22.12 23.94
C VAL A 465 8.52 20.88 23.20
N TYR A 466 9.42 20.05 22.67
CA TYR A 466 9.05 18.83 21.95
C TYR A 466 8.25 17.86 22.82
N LYS A 467 8.66 17.65 24.09
CA LYS A 467 7.92 16.83 25.04
C LYS A 467 6.51 17.37 25.31
N ARG A 468 6.35 18.69 25.42
CA ARG A 468 5.02 19.32 25.61
C ARG A 468 4.12 19.17 24.40
N LEU A 469 4.69 19.11 23.20
CA LEU A 469 3.97 18.97 21.94
C LEU A 469 3.80 17.51 21.50
N ASP A 470 4.33 16.55 22.25
CA ASP A 470 4.37 15.13 21.86
C ASP A 470 5.08 14.92 20.50
N VAL A 471 6.22 15.59 20.31
CA VAL A 471 7.02 15.54 19.09
C VAL A 471 8.30 14.75 19.35
N SER A 472 8.67 13.88 18.42
CA SER A 472 9.95 13.17 18.42
C SER A 472 10.72 13.56 17.17
N VAL A 473 11.99 13.92 17.29
CA VAL A 473 12.82 14.29 16.13
C VAL A 473 14.23 13.74 16.29
N GLU A 474 14.86 13.44 15.15
CA GLU A 474 16.27 13.09 15.05
C GLU A 474 17.05 14.33 14.59
N GLU A 475 18.03 14.74 15.40
CA GLU A 475 18.83 15.93 15.10
C GLU A 475 19.87 15.62 14.02
N CYS A 476 19.78 16.32 12.89
CA CYS A 476 20.80 16.33 11.83
C CYS A 476 21.12 17.78 11.48
N GLY A 477 21.85 18.45 12.37
CA GLY A 477 22.22 19.86 12.23
C GLY A 477 23.12 20.16 11.04
N GLU A 478 23.39 21.45 10.81
CA GLU A 478 24.36 21.92 9.81
C GLU A 478 25.73 21.26 9.98
N SER A 479 26.17 21.04 11.23
CA SER A 479 27.46 20.43 11.56
C SER A 479 27.63 19.01 11.00
N PHE A 480 26.55 18.25 10.86
CA PHE A 480 26.56 16.87 10.33
C PHE A 480 27.03 16.79 8.87
N TYR A 481 26.85 17.87 8.11
CA TYR A 481 27.18 17.93 6.69
C TYR A 481 28.55 18.53 6.40
N ASN A 482 29.29 18.98 7.41
CA ASN A 482 30.54 19.74 7.23
C ASN A 482 31.60 18.98 6.41
N ASP A 483 31.76 17.68 6.64
CA ASP A 483 32.67 16.79 5.90
C ASP A 483 32.16 16.44 4.48
N LYS A 484 30.88 16.68 4.20
CA LYS A 484 30.22 16.35 2.91
C LYS A 484 30.20 17.52 1.94
N ILE A 485 30.37 18.76 2.41
CA ILE A 485 30.35 19.97 1.57
C ILE A 485 31.42 19.92 0.48
N ALA A 486 32.69 19.66 0.84
CA ALA A 486 33.78 19.64 -0.13
C ALA A 486 33.62 18.56 -1.22
N PRO A 487 33.25 17.30 -0.89
CA PRO A 487 32.90 16.29 -1.90
C PRO A 487 31.78 16.71 -2.85
N VAL A 488 30.71 17.34 -2.34
CA VAL A 488 29.58 17.79 -3.17
C VAL A 488 30.02 18.91 -4.12
N ILE A 489 30.80 19.89 -3.66
CA ILE A 489 31.32 20.95 -4.54
C ILE A 489 32.15 20.33 -5.66
N LYS A 490 33.05 19.40 -5.34
CA LYS A 490 33.88 18.69 -6.32
C LYS A 490 33.04 17.94 -7.35
N GLU A 491 31.97 17.27 -6.94
CA GLU A 491 31.06 16.58 -7.86
C GLU A 491 30.38 17.56 -8.84
N PHE A 492 29.99 18.74 -8.37
CA PHE A 492 29.41 19.78 -9.21
C PHE A 492 30.43 20.35 -10.22
N GLU A 493 31.69 20.50 -9.82
CA GLU A 493 32.80 20.91 -10.71
C GLU A 493 33.05 19.85 -11.79
N GLU A 494 33.13 18.57 -11.42
CA GLU A 494 33.34 17.44 -12.34
C GLU A 494 32.21 17.32 -13.37
N LYS A 495 30.96 17.58 -12.95
CA LYS A 495 29.78 17.60 -13.83
C LYS A 495 29.66 18.88 -14.68
N LYS A 496 30.59 19.83 -14.55
CA LYS A 496 30.59 21.14 -15.24
C LYS A 496 29.28 21.92 -15.02
N LEU A 497 28.69 21.78 -13.84
CA LEU A 497 27.48 22.51 -13.44
C LEU A 497 27.83 23.86 -12.79
N ILE A 498 29.10 24.08 -12.45
CA ILE A 498 29.62 25.32 -11.88
C ILE A 498 30.21 26.18 -12.99
N SER A 499 29.79 27.45 -13.04
CA SER A 499 30.40 28.53 -13.80
C SER A 499 30.99 29.55 -12.82
N VAL A 500 32.24 29.96 -13.04
CA VAL A 500 32.86 31.01 -12.24
C VAL A 500 32.42 32.37 -12.78
N SER A 501 31.81 33.21 -11.93
CA SER A 501 31.45 34.58 -12.26
C SER A 501 31.91 35.50 -11.13
N PHE A 502 32.63 36.58 -11.46
CA PHE A 502 33.13 37.55 -10.48
C PHE A 502 33.94 36.93 -9.31
N GLU A 503 34.74 35.88 -9.57
CA GLU A 503 35.48 35.12 -8.54
C GLU A 503 34.57 34.35 -7.56
N VAL A 504 33.34 34.04 -7.98
CA VAL A 504 32.38 33.22 -7.21
C VAL A 504 31.98 31.99 -8.03
N ASN A 505 31.87 30.84 -7.37
CA ASN A 505 31.38 29.61 -7.98
C ASN A 505 29.84 29.64 -8.05
N LEU A 506 29.28 29.88 -9.24
CA LEU A 506 27.83 29.83 -9.46
C LEU A 506 27.42 28.47 -10.01
N CYS A 507 26.39 27.85 -9.43
CA CYS A 507 25.72 26.73 -10.06
C CYS A 507 24.52 27.20 -10.87
N LEU A 508 24.49 26.81 -12.15
CA LEU A 508 23.41 27.15 -13.06
C LEU A 508 22.44 25.97 -13.13
N LEU A 509 21.26 26.12 -12.53
CA LEU A 509 20.16 25.17 -12.72
C LEU A 509 19.29 25.62 -13.91
N PRO A 510 18.97 24.73 -14.86
CA PRO A 510 18.04 25.03 -15.94
C PRO A 510 16.68 25.52 -15.38
N GLY A 511 16.24 26.71 -15.79
CA GLY A 511 14.97 27.29 -15.35
C GLY A 511 15.02 28.14 -14.08
N HIS A 512 16.17 28.27 -13.42
CA HIS A 512 16.36 29.17 -12.27
C HIS A 512 17.44 30.22 -12.55
N THR A 513 17.18 31.46 -12.12
CA THR A 513 18.14 32.57 -12.16
C THR A 513 19.14 32.42 -11.01
N HIS A 514 20.17 31.60 -11.22
CA HIS A 514 21.42 31.46 -10.44
C HIS A 514 21.30 30.95 -8.99
N ILE A 515 21.96 29.83 -8.67
CA ILE A 515 22.21 29.40 -7.29
C ILE A 515 23.70 29.59 -7.00
N CYS A 516 24.02 30.36 -5.96
CA CYS A 516 25.39 30.75 -5.64
C CYS A 516 26.00 29.79 -4.60
N PHE A 517 27.15 29.19 -4.89
CA PHE A 517 27.98 28.54 -3.89
C PHE A 517 29.07 29.53 -3.47
N MET A 518 29.06 29.95 -2.20
CA MET A 518 29.99 30.97 -1.73
C MET A 518 30.81 30.44 -0.56
N THR A 519 32.13 30.54 -0.66
CA THR A 519 32.90 30.72 0.57
C THR A 519 32.67 32.15 1.08
N LYS A 520 32.68 32.34 2.41
CA LYS A 520 32.35 33.64 3.04
C LYS A 520 33.24 34.79 2.54
N ASN A 521 34.48 34.50 2.15
CA ASN A 521 35.43 35.50 1.62
C ASN A 521 35.05 35.94 0.20
N GLU A 522 34.61 35.01 -0.65
CA GLU A 522 34.13 35.29 -2.00
C GLU A 522 32.84 36.13 -1.98
N PHE A 523 31.91 35.85 -1.05
CA PHE A 523 30.67 36.63 -0.90
C PHE A 523 30.93 38.10 -0.51
N VAL A 524 31.81 38.34 0.47
CA VAL A 524 32.13 39.69 0.94
C VAL A 524 32.90 40.48 -0.13
N ALA A 525 33.78 39.83 -0.88
CA ALA A 525 34.47 40.45 -2.02
C ALA A 525 33.48 40.81 -3.14
N CYS A 526 32.54 39.91 -3.46
CA CYS A 526 31.49 40.12 -4.45
C CYS A 526 30.57 41.29 -4.08
N LEU A 527 30.04 41.32 -2.84
CA LEU A 527 29.18 42.42 -2.36
C LEU A 527 29.87 43.79 -2.37
N LYS A 528 31.18 43.85 -2.07
CA LYS A 528 31.95 45.10 -2.13
C LYS A 528 32.14 45.60 -3.55
N ARG A 529 32.24 44.71 -4.54
CA ARG A 529 32.30 45.05 -5.98
C ARG A 529 30.93 45.50 -6.49
N LEU A 530 29.86 44.77 -6.19
CA LEU A 530 28.49 45.10 -6.58
C LEU A 530 28.04 46.48 -6.05
N ARG A 531 28.44 46.87 -4.83
CA ARG A 531 28.21 48.22 -4.30
C ARG A 531 29.02 49.32 -5.00
N LYS A 532 30.15 48.98 -5.63
CA LYS A 532 31.01 49.94 -6.34
C LYS A 532 30.54 50.21 -7.77
N GLU A 533 29.73 49.34 -8.35
CA GLU A 533 29.33 49.38 -9.76
C GLU A 533 27.89 49.88 -10.00
N GLU A 534 27.20 50.43 -8.98
CA GLU A 534 25.83 50.99 -9.08
C GLU A 534 24.81 50.09 -9.82
N GLN A 535 24.98 48.77 -9.80
CA GLN A 535 23.97 47.88 -10.37
C GLN A 535 22.95 47.48 -9.30
N ASN A 536 21.69 47.81 -9.55
CA ASN A 536 20.53 47.31 -8.82
C ASN A 536 20.39 45.79 -9.03
N VAL A 537 21.16 45.02 -8.28
CA VAL A 537 20.99 43.57 -8.19
C VAL A 537 19.99 43.32 -7.06
N TYR A 538 18.78 42.89 -7.44
CA TYR A 538 17.83 42.31 -6.50
C TYR A 538 18.33 40.91 -6.14
N LEU A 539 18.71 40.72 -4.87
CA LEU A 539 19.10 39.44 -4.27
C LEU A 539 17.89 38.54 -4.01
#